data_AF-A0A5B9G183-F1
#
_entry.id   AF-A0A5B9G183-F1
#
_cell.length_a   1.000
_cell.length_b   1.000
_cell.length_c   1.000
_cell.angle_alpha   90.00
_cell.angle_beta   90.00
_cell.angle_gamma   90.00
#
_symmetry.space_group_name_H-M   'P 1'
#
loop_
_entity.id
_entity.type
_entity.pdbx_description
1 polymer ?
#
loop_
_entity_poly.entity_id
_entity_poly.type
_entity_poly.pdbx_seq_one_letter_code
_entity_poly.pdbx_strand_id
1 'polypeptide(L)'
;MTAVKTADPCISTEAISGGGALIRVDLTEIESKKAARQKLEAITAKAESLSARNANLRHLVVLLHGARLPESDLMPLAGRIAQSLHQHLETTRGAYVAVTALVDSPPVPPELLHERLLKLARCAPGMDPAVALSTQEIVGEEITQASVDEIV
;
A
#
# COMPACT_ATOMS: atom_id res chain seq x y z
N MET A 1 -22.97 -26.78 2.95
CA MET A 1 -22.36 -26.20 1.74
C MET A 1 -22.34 -24.69 1.92
N THR A 2 -21.19 -24.12 2.24
CA THR A 2 -21.05 -22.65 2.37
C THR A 2 -19.77 -22.28 1.63
N ALA A 3 -19.92 -21.60 0.50
CA ALA A 3 -18.86 -21.28 -0.44
C ALA A 3 -17.80 -20.41 0.25
N VAL A 4 -16.56 -20.93 0.28
CA VAL A 4 -15.38 -20.16 0.71
C VAL A 4 -15.09 -19.16 -0.39
N LYS A 5 -15.30 -17.89 -0.02
CA LYS A 5 -14.94 -16.65 -0.70
C LYS A 5 -13.67 -16.82 -1.54
N THR A 6 -13.80 -16.66 -2.86
CA THR A 6 -12.71 -16.63 -3.83
C THR A 6 -11.69 -15.57 -3.40
N ALA A 7 -10.66 -16.00 -2.67
CA ALA A 7 -9.50 -15.18 -2.42
C ALA A 7 -8.78 -15.09 -3.76
N ASP A 8 -8.69 -13.88 -4.30
CA ASP A 8 -7.84 -13.62 -5.46
C ASP A 8 -6.40 -13.91 -5.00
N PRO A 9 -5.74 -14.97 -5.51
CA PRO A 9 -4.44 -15.42 -4.96
C PRO A 9 -3.36 -14.35 -5.11
N CYS A 10 -3.60 -13.35 -5.96
CA CYS A 10 -2.70 -12.24 -6.22
C CYS A 10 -2.84 -11.05 -5.26
N ILE A 11 -3.90 -10.97 -4.46
CA ILE A 11 -4.12 -9.85 -3.54
C ILE A 11 -4.40 -10.39 -2.14
N SER A 12 -3.46 -10.18 -1.23
CA SER A 12 -3.61 -10.52 0.19
C SER A 12 -3.76 -9.27 1.03
N THR A 13 -4.50 -9.38 2.13
CA THR A 13 -4.79 -8.27 3.02
C THR A 13 -4.51 -8.66 4.46
N GLU A 14 -3.82 -7.80 5.19
CA GLU A 14 -3.41 -8.02 6.58
C GLU A 14 -3.71 -6.78 7.42
N ALA A 15 -4.37 -6.95 8.57
CA ALA A 15 -4.56 -5.87 9.53
C ALA A 15 -3.35 -5.82 10.47
N ILE A 16 -2.85 -4.62 10.74
CA ILE A 16 -1.70 -4.39 11.61
C ILE A 16 -2.17 -3.67 12.87
N SER A 17 -1.70 -4.15 14.02
CA SER A 17 -2.00 -3.51 15.31
C SER A 17 -1.56 -2.04 15.30
N GLY A 18 -2.35 -1.17 15.94
CA GLY A 18 -2.06 0.28 16.00
C GLY A 18 -2.83 1.13 14.97
N GLY A 19 -3.64 0.51 14.10
CA GLY A 19 -4.41 1.24 13.09
C GLY A 19 -3.74 1.26 11.72
N GLY A 20 -2.88 0.27 11.45
CA GLY A 20 -2.32 0.02 10.13
C GLY A 20 -3.06 -1.12 9.40
N ALA A 21 -3.00 -1.13 8.07
CA ALA A 21 -3.34 -2.29 7.26
C ALA A 21 -2.38 -2.39 6.08
N LEU A 22 -2.16 -3.61 5.60
CA LEU A 22 -1.33 -3.94 4.45
C LEU A 22 -2.19 -4.63 3.39
N ILE A 23 -2.08 -4.19 2.15
CA ILE A 23 -2.54 -4.91 0.96
C ILE A 23 -1.30 -5.30 0.17
N ARG A 24 -1.04 -6.59 0.00
CA ARG A 24 0.01 -7.06 -0.90
C ARG A 24 -0.60 -7.40 -2.25
N VAL A 25 0.04 -6.96 -3.30
CA VAL A 25 -0.38 -7.14 -4.69
C VAL A 25 0.76 -7.77 -5.45
N ASP A 26 0.53 -8.99 -5.92
CA ASP A 26 1.47 -9.71 -6.76
C ASP A 26 1.35 -9.23 -8.22
N LEU A 27 2.44 -8.67 -8.72
CA LEU A 27 2.62 -8.17 -10.07
C LEU A 27 3.58 -9.04 -10.91
N THR A 28 3.95 -10.23 -10.44
CA THR A 28 4.93 -11.13 -11.11
C THR A 28 4.54 -11.50 -12.55
N GLU A 29 3.24 -11.66 -12.79
CA GLU A 29 2.66 -11.99 -14.10
C GLU A 29 2.24 -10.75 -14.91
N ILE A 30 2.56 -9.54 -14.42
CA ILE A 30 2.10 -8.29 -15.03
C ILE A 30 3.21 -7.68 -15.89
N GLU A 31 3.01 -7.76 -17.20
CA GLU A 31 3.99 -7.31 -18.20
C GLU A 31 3.61 -5.98 -18.88
N SER A 32 2.48 -5.37 -18.50
CA SER A 32 2.05 -4.10 -19.10
C SER A 32 1.43 -3.14 -18.09
N LYS A 33 1.62 -1.83 -18.35
CA LYS A 33 1.00 -0.73 -17.58
C LYS A 33 -0.53 -0.83 -17.51
N LYS A 34 -1.17 -1.31 -18.59
CA LYS A 34 -2.62 -1.49 -18.65
C LYS A 34 -3.08 -2.62 -17.72
N ALA A 35 -2.39 -3.77 -17.73
CA ALA A 35 -2.71 -4.88 -16.86
C ALA A 35 -2.44 -4.53 -15.39
N ALA A 36 -1.36 -3.78 -15.11
CA ALA A 36 -1.11 -3.21 -13.78
C ALA A 36 -2.31 -2.36 -13.36
N ARG A 37 -2.71 -1.36 -14.16
CA ARG A 37 -3.83 -0.46 -13.83
C ARG A 37 -5.13 -1.20 -13.51
N GLN A 38 -5.51 -2.20 -14.32
CA GLN A 38 -6.71 -3.00 -14.06
C GLN A 38 -6.63 -3.76 -12.74
N LYS A 39 -5.47 -4.32 -12.42
CA LYS A 39 -5.25 -5.03 -11.16
C LYS A 39 -5.30 -4.07 -9.96
N LEU A 40 -4.87 -2.83 -10.16
CA LEU A 40 -4.88 -1.80 -9.15
C LEU A 40 -6.30 -1.25 -8.88
N GLU A 41 -7.19 -1.23 -9.88
CA GLU A 41 -8.61 -0.89 -9.67
C GLU A 41 -9.29 -1.89 -8.71
N ALA A 42 -8.89 -3.16 -8.74
CA ALA A 42 -9.39 -4.17 -7.81
C ALA A 42 -8.96 -3.92 -6.34
N ILE A 43 -7.91 -3.11 -6.12
CA ILE A 43 -7.44 -2.76 -4.77
C ILE A 43 -8.43 -1.85 -4.06
N THR A 44 -9.10 -0.93 -4.78
CA THR A 44 -10.01 0.04 -4.18
C THR A 44 -11.12 -0.64 -3.38
N ALA A 45 -11.77 -1.66 -3.95
CA ALA A 45 -12.81 -2.43 -3.25
C ALA A 45 -12.26 -3.20 -2.03
N LYS A 46 -10.99 -3.63 -2.08
CA LYS A 46 -10.32 -4.30 -0.94
C LYS A 46 -9.97 -3.31 0.15
N ALA A 47 -9.45 -2.14 -0.21
CA ALA A 47 -9.15 -1.05 0.71
C ALA A 47 -10.41 -0.57 1.42
N GLU A 48 -11.51 -0.38 0.69
CA GLU A 48 -12.81 -0.04 1.25
C GLU A 48 -13.27 -1.10 2.25
N SER A 49 -13.25 -2.38 1.86
CA SER A 49 -13.66 -3.49 2.74
C SER A 49 -12.80 -3.62 3.99
N LEU A 50 -11.48 -3.43 3.88
CA LEU A 50 -10.55 -3.41 5.01
C LEU A 50 -10.84 -2.25 5.94
N SER A 51 -11.02 -1.06 5.35
CA SER A 51 -11.32 0.14 6.12
C SER A 51 -12.62 -0.07 6.90
N ALA A 52 -13.69 -0.57 6.27
CA ALA A 52 -14.98 -0.78 6.93
C ALA A 52 -14.88 -1.72 8.14
N ARG A 53 -13.93 -2.67 8.12
CA ARG A 53 -13.67 -3.60 9.23
C ARG A 53 -12.76 -3.03 10.32
N ASN A 54 -11.99 -1.99 10.02
CA ASN A 54 -11.07 -1.33 10.92
C ASN A 54 -11.46 0.14 11.12
N ALA A 55 -12.30 0.40 12.13
CA ALA A 55 -12.74 1.75 12.46
C ALA A 55 -11.57 2.71 12.76
N ASN A 56 -10.51 2.20 13.37
CA ASN A 56 -9.30 2.97 13.74
C ASN A 56 -8.20 2.92 12.68
N LEU A 57 -8.52 2.59 11.42
CA LEU A 57 -7.54 2.60 10.33
C LEU A 57 -7.04 4.03 10.11
N ARG A 58 -5.74 4.23 10.27
CA ARG A 58 -5.01 5.49 10.08
C ARG A 58 -3.97 5.39 8.96
N HIS A 59 -3.42 4.20 8.74
CA HIS A 59 -2.40 3.93 7.74
C HIS A 59 -2.79 2.73 6.89
N LEU A 60 -2.76 2.89 5.57
CA LEU A 60 -2.93 1.81 4.61
C LEU A 60 -1.67 1.70 3.76
N VAL A 61 -1.02 0.54 3.78
CA VAL A 61 0.13 0.27 2.94
C VAL A 61 -0.24 -0.66 1.81
N VAL A 62 0.14 -0.31 0.59
CA VAL A 62 -0.06 -1.11 -0.62
C VAL A 62 1.29 -1.57 -1.12
N LEU A 63 1.64 -2.83 -0.89
CA LEU A 63 2.88 -3.43 -1.37
C LEU A 63 2.68 -4.00 -2.77
N LEU A 64 3.40 -3.46 -3.74
CA LEU A 64 3.46 -3.93 -5.12
C LEU A 64 4.68 -4.84 -5.28
N HIS A 65 4.46 -6.15 -5.31
CA HIS A 65 5.52 -7.17 -5.30
C HIS A 65 5.76 -7.79 -6.68
N GLY A 66 7.02 -8.07 -7.01
CA GLY A 66 7.37 -8.98 -8.11
C GLY A 66 7.20 -8.42 -9.52
N ALA A 67 6.91 -7.14 -9.68
CA ALA A 67 6.69 -6.56 -11.01
C ALA A 67 7.90 -6.72 -11.95
N ARG A 68 7.66 -7.19 -13.18
CA ARG A 68 8.68 -7.22 -14.25
C ARG A 68 8.93 -5.85 -14.90
N LEU A 69 8.14 -4.84 -14.52
CA LEU A 69 8.28 -3.48 -15.01
C LEU A 69 9.43 -2.77 -14.29
N PRO A 70 10.16 -1.87 -14.97
CA PRO A 70 11.17 -1.06 -14.31
C PRO A 70 10.53 -0.18 -13.24
N GLU A 71 11.26 0.06 -12.16
CA GLU A 71 10.81 0.89 -11.03
C GLU A 71 10.36 2.30 -11.47
N SER A 72 11.05 2.89 -12.46
CA SER A 72 10.70 4.18 -13.07
C SER A 72 9.29 4.21 -13.69
N ASP A 73 8.75 3.05 -14.08
CA ASP A 73 7.39 2.91 -14.59
C ASP A 73 6.38 2.61 -13.49
N LEU A 74 6.82 1.96 -12.41
CA LEU A 74 5.97 1.55 -11.29
C LEU A 74 5.75 2.66 -10.28
N MET A 75 6.76 3.47 -9.98
CA MET A 75 6.66 4.55 -8.99
C MET A 75 5.57 5.58 -9.33
N PRO A 76 5.43 6.07 -10.58
CA PRO A 76 4.33 6.97 -10.94
C PRO A 76 2.95 6.29 -10.87
N LEU A 77 2.89 4.98 -11.09
CA LEU A 77 1.65 4.22 -10.92
C LEU A 77 1.32 4.10 -9.44
N ALA A 78 2.28 3.67 -8.62
CA ALA A 78 2.21 3.57 -7.16
C ALA A 78 1.69 4.87 -6.54
N GLY A 79 2.28 6.02 -6.90
CA GLY A 79 1.87 7.32 -6.37
C GLY A 79 0.44 7.69 -6.73
N ARG A 80 0.04 7.48 -8.00
CA ARG A 80 -1.34 7.71 -8.43
C ARG A 80 -2.36 6.84 -7.68
N ILE A 81 -1.99 5.61 -7.34
CA ILE A 81 -2.87 4.70 -6.61
C ILE A 81 -2.96 5.13 -5.15
N ALA A 82 -1.82 5.46 -4.51
CA ALA A 82 -1.81 5.98 -3.15
C ALA A 82 -2.74 7.19 -3.03
N GLN A 83 -2.60 8.15 -3.96
CA GLN A 83 -3.45 9.33 -4.03
C GLN A 83 -4.92 8.98 -4.23
N SER A 84 -5.22 8.11 -5.20
CA SER A 84 -6.60 7.72 -5.51
C SER A 84 -7.27 6.98 -4.36
N LEU A 85 -6.54 6.11 -3.66
CA LEU A 85 -7.04 5.37 -2.51
C LEU A 85 -7.24 6.30 -1.32
N HIS A 86 -6.31 7.22 -1.07
CA HIS A 86 -6.45 8.22 -0.02
C HIS A 86 -7.72 9.05 -0.23
N GLN A 87 -7.89 9.65 -1.42
CA GLN A 87 -9.07 10.45 -1.76
C GLN A 87 -10.37 9.65 -1.65
N HIS A 88 -10.35 8.40 -2.11
CA HIS A 88 -11.53 7.54 -2.04
C HIS A 88 -11.90 7.21 -0.59
N LEU A 89 -10.94 6.85 0.25
CA LEU A 89 -11.17 6.51 1.66
C LEU A 89 -11.58 7.74 2.47
N GLU A 90 -10.98 8.90 2.19
CA GLU A 90 -11.37 10.16 2.82
C GLU A 90 -12.82 10.52 2.46
N THR A 91 -13.18 10.44 1.17
CA THR A 91 -14.54 10.74 0.70
C THR A 91 -15.58 9.79 1.28
N THR A 92 -15.27 8.49 1.36
CA THR A 92 -16.23 7.46 1.79
C THR A 92 -16.36 7.35 3.30
N ARG A 93 -15.29 7.60 4.06
CA ARG A 93 -15.30 7.48 5.53
C ARG A 93 -15.46 8.82 6.25
N GLY A 94 -15.15 9.93 5.60
CA GLY A 94 -14.95 11.22 6.27
C GLY A 94 -13.79 11.20 7.27
N ALA A 95 -12.84 10.28 7.11
CA ALA A 95 -11.71 10.08 8.02
C ALA A 95 -10.40 10.04 7.25
N TYR A 96 -9.38 10.70 7.80
CA TYR A 96 -8.06 10.76 7.21
C TYR A 96 -7.34 9.41 7.34
N VAL A 97 -7.03 8.79 6.20
CA VAL A 97 -6.23 7.57 6.11
C VAL A 97 -5.02 7.86 5.24
N ALA A 98 -3.82 7.85 5.82
CA ALA A 98 -2.59 7.94 5.05
C ALA A 98 -2.40 6.66 4.23
N VAL A 99 -2.06 6.81 2.96
CA VAL A 99 -1.81 5.69 2.05
C VAL A 99 -0.37 5.71 1.59
N THR A 100 0.34 4.62 1.80
CA THR A 100 1.72 4.44 1.34
C THR A 100 1.76 3.31 0.32
N ALA A 101 2.13 3.60 -0.92
CA ALA A 101 2.41 2.56 -1.90
C ALA A 101 3.90 2.18 -1.82
N LEU A 102 4.20 0.90 -1.63
CA LEU A 102 5.57 0.38 -1.59
C LEU A 102 5.84 -0.44 -2.85
N VAL A 103 6.87 -0.09 -3.60
CA VAL A 103 7.33 -0.87 -4.76
C VAL A 103 8.49 -1.76 -4.32
N ASP A 104 8.27 -3.08 -4.34
CA ASP A 104 9.24 -4.07 -3.87
C ASP A 104 10.20 -4.48 -4.99
N SER A 105 11.28 -3.70 -5.13
CA SER A 105 12.34 -3.91 -6.13
C SER A 105 13.70 -3.41 -5.62
N PRO A 106 14.61 -4.27 -5.13
CA PRO A 106 14.50 -5.73 -4.96
C PRO A 106 13.66 -6.16 -3.73
N PRO A 107 13.31 -7.46 -3.61
CA PRO A 107 12.50 -7.99 -2.52
C PRO A 107 13.10 -7.73 -1.13
N VAL A 108 12.34 -7.08 -0.26
CA VAL A 108 12.73 -6.88 1.16
C VAL A 108 12.33 -8.06 2.04
N PRO A 109 13.17 -8.46 3.02
CA PRO A 109 12.81 -9.48 3.98
C PRO A 109 11.48 -9.16 4.69
N PRO A 110 10.54 -10.12 4.77
CA PRO A 110 9.20 -9.88 5.30
C PRO A 110 9.21 -9.43 6.77
N GLU A 111 10.24 -9.81 7.54
CA GLU A 111 10.44 -9.41 8.93
C GLU A 111 10.73 -7.91 9.04
N LEU A 112 11.61 -7.38 8.19
CA LEU A 112 11.95 -5.95 8.16
C LEU A 112 10.74 -5.12 7.73
N LEU A 113 10.01 -5.59 6.73
CA LEU A 113 8.77 -4.94 6.29
C LEU A 113 7.74 -4.90 7.44
N HIS A 114 7.56 -6.00 8.17
CA HIS A 114 6.62 -6.06 9.29
C HIS A 114 7.02 -5.09 10.42
N GLU A 115 8.31 -5.01 10.77
CA GLU A 115 8.80 -4.06 11.78
C GLU A 115 8.51 -2.61 11.37
N ARG A 116 8.82 -2.23 10.12
CA ARG A 116 8.59 -0.89 9.61
C ARG A 116 7.10 -0.53 9.56
N LEU A 117 6.26 -1.48 9.17
CA LEU A 117 4.80 -1.32 9.18
C LEU A 117 4.23 -1.14 10.59
N LEU A 118 4.74 -1.88 11.57
CA LEU A 118 4.34 -1.72 12.98
C LEU A 118 4.74 -0.35 13.52
N LYS A 119 5.92 0.17 13.14
CA LYS A 119 6.36 1.52 13.51
C LYS A 119 5.47 2.59 12.87
N LEU A 120 5.21 2.49 11.56
CA LEU A 120 4.31 3.40 10.84
C LEU A 120 2.91 3.43 11.47
N ALA A 121 2.33 2.27 11.77
CA ALA A 121 1.01 2.16 12.37
C ALA A 121 0.90 2.88 13.73
N ARG A 122 2.00 3.04 14.46
CA ARG A 122 2.05 3.74 15.76
C ARG A 122 2.22 5.25 15.62
N CYS A 123 2.74 5.72 14.50
CA CYS A 123 2.91 7.15 14.24
C CYS A 123 1.58 7.83 13.93
N ALA A 124 1.50 9.13 14.19
CA ALA A 124 0.44 9.94 13.61
C ALA A 124 0.60 9.94 12.07
N PRO A 125 -0.49 10.01 11.30
CA PRO A 125 -0.41 10.25 9.87
C PRO A 125 0.46 11.50 9.61
N GLY A 126 1.43 11.37 8.71
CA GLY A 126 2.35 12.45 8.33
C GLY A 126 1.66 13.55 7.52
N MET A 127 2.41 14.60 7.14
CA MET A 127 1.86 15.67 6.29
C MET A 127 1.58 15.21 4.85
N ASP A 128 2.27 14.18 4.37
CA ASP A 128 1.97 13.57 3.07
C ASP A 128 0.91 12.45 3.24
N PRO A 129 -0.33 12.68 2.77
CA PRO A 129 -1.39 11.69 2.84
C PRO A 129 -1.19 10.48 1.92
N ALA A 130 -0.35 10.59 0.91
CA ALA A 130 -0.31 9.67 -0.22
C ALA A 130 1.06 9.63 -0.89
N VAL A 131 1.93 8.76 -0.39
CA VAL A 131 3.31 8.65 -0.89
C VAL A 131 3.55 7.31 -1.59
N ALA A 132 4.44 7.31 -2.60
CA ALA A 132 5.02 6.10 -3.15
C ALA A 132 6.49 6.02 -2.76
N LEU A 133 6.90 4.90 -2.18
CA LEU A 133 8.28 4.65 -1.79
C LEU A 133 8.75 3.34 -2.44
N SER A 134 10.00 3.34 -2.87
CA SER A 134 10.74 2.13 -3.17
C SER A 134 11.06 1.38 -1.87
N THR A 135 11.29 0.08 -1.98
CA THR A 135 11.76 -0.68 -0.85
C THR A 135 13.19 -0.35 -0.42
N GLN A 136 13.98 0.32 -1.27
CA GLN A 136 15.33 0.78 -0.90
C GLN A 136 15.26 1.97 0.07
N GLU A 137 14.30 2.88 -0.14
CA GLU A 137 14.10 4.05 0.73
C GLU A 137 13.71 3.64 2.16
N ILE A 138 12.94 2.56 2.34
CA ILE A 138 12.53 2.06 3.67
C ILE A 138 13.59 1.18 4.36
N VAL A 139 14.61 0.73 3.61
CA VAL A 139 15.77 0.01 4.17
C VAL A 139 16.77 1.00 4.76
N GLY A 140 16.98 2.14 4.09
CA GLY A 140 17.84 3.22 4.57
C GLY A 140 17.24 4.01 5.73
N GLU A 141 15.93 4.29 5.69
CA GLU A 141 15.25 5.19 6.64
C GLU A 141 13.88 4.67 7.07
N GLU A 142 13.32 5.21 8.15
CA GLU A 142 11.96 4.82 8.56
C GLU A 142 10.92 5.35 7.56
N ILE A 143 9.80 4.63 7.34
CA ILE A 143 8.75 5.03 6.38
C ILE A 143 8.28 6.48 6.62
N THR A 144 8.19 6.89 7.89
CA THR A 144 7.79 8.25 8.28
C THR A 144 8.82 9.33 7.96
N GLN A 145 10.10 8.97 7.81
CA GLN A 145 11.17 9.89 7.41
C GLN A 145 11.27 9.96 5.88
N ALA A 146 11.22 8.80 5.20
CA ALA A 146 11.19 8.74 3.75
C ALA A 146 9.98 9.48 3.13
N SER A 147 8.86 9.56 3.86
CA SER A 147 7.68 10.32 3.42
C SER A 147 7.82 11.84 3.55
N VAL A 148 8.88 12.35 4.20
CA VAL A 148 9.09 13.78 4.47
C VAL A 148 10.16 14.37 3.55
N ASP A 149 11.08 13.55 3.05
CA ASP A 149 12.21 13.99 2.22
C ASP A 149 11.89 14.26 0.73
N GLU A 150 10.62 14.18 0.30
CA GLU A 150 10.22 14.55 -1.07
C GLU A 150 10.12 16.08 -1.31
N ILE A 151 10.88 16.88 -0.55
CA ILE A 151 10.96 18.33 -0.71
C ILE A 151 12.43 18.78 -0.87
N VAL A 152 12.80 18.98 -2.15
CA VAL A 152 13.96 19.67 -2.76
C VAL A 152 15.13 18.78 -3.21
#